data_AF-A0ABD5J0N4-F1
#
_entry.id   AF-A0ABD5J0N4-F1
#
_cell.length_a   1.000
_cell.length_b   1.000
_cell.length_c   1.000
_cell.angle_alpha   90.00
_cell.angle_beta   90.00
_cell.angle_gamma   90.00
#
_symmetry.space_group_name_H-M   'P 1'
#
loop_
_entity.id
_entity.type
_entity.pdbx_description
1 polymer ?
#
loop_
_entity_poly.entity_id
_entity_poly.type
_entity_poly.pdbx_seq_one_letter_code
_entity_poly.pdbx_strand_id
1 'polypeptide(L)'
;MKKAFFKKILALSLVSILGLTLFPSYERPVKADDFTCQPYKMPTQGTISSYYGWRNGSFHHGIDIAKSGDVPVYAAYAGIVSRAYYSSSYGNVVFIKHRGGTAETVYAHLKSFSVKAGDAVSPGQQIGYMGDTGDADGQHLHFEIHNPEWNSSKSNSTDPIPLLPDETTSPICWDGDLMKKGQIGRITVLKPINLWKRDANDKLTFVRVLNPGEVYRVYGYDDLYGGQYNVGSDHWITKMDGYIKYETPSKWRLDELKRIYP
;
A
#
# COMPACT_ATOMS: atom_id res chain seq x y z
N MET A 1 2.02 -63.17 -48.28
CA MET A 1 3.28 -62.58 -47.78
C MET A 1 3.04 -62.17 -46.34
N LYS A 2 3.29 -63.05 -45.36
CA LYS A 2 4.51 -63.18 -44.53
C LYS A 2 4.87 -61.92 -43.70
N LYS A 3 4.58 -62.05 -42.39
CA LYS A 3 5.36 -61.67 -41.18
C LYS A 3 5.16 -60.29 -40.54
N ALA A 4 4.60 -60.37 -39.33
CA ALA A 4 4.71 -59.43 -38.22
C ALA A 4 6.17 -59.22 -37.76
N PHE A 5 6.45 -58.07 -37.14
CA PHE A 5 7.50 -57.98 -36.12
C PHE A 5 7.11 -57.00 -35.01
N PHE A 6 6.96 -57.59 -33.83
CA PHE A 6 6.89 -56.98 -32.52
C PHE A 6 8.24 -56.35 -32.16
N LYS A 7 8.27 -55.21 -31.47
CA LYS A 7 9.34 -54.92 -30.50
C LYS A 7 8.75 -54.32 -29.23
N LYS A 8 8.99 -55.04 -28.13
CA LYS A 8 8.62 -54.80 -26.75
C LYS A 8 9.70 -53.96 -26.04
N ILE A 9 9.23 -53.07 -25.16
CA ILE A 9 9.67 -52.83 -23.76
C ILE A 9 11.08 -52.26 -23.51
N LEU A 10 11.13 -51.10 -22.84
CA LEU A 10 11.82 -50.97 -21.54
C LEU A 10 11.15 -49.87 -20.70
N ALA A 11 10.72 -50.25 -19.48
CA ALA A 11 10.35 -49.32 -18.43
C ALA A 11 11.61 -48.93 -17.65
N LEU A 12 11.73 -47.68 -17.20
CA LEU A 12 12.53 -47.34 -16.02
C LEU A 12 11.88 -46.17 -15.27
N SER A 13 11.73 -46.37 -13.98
CA SER A 13 11.10 -45.54 -12.95
C SER A 13 12.06 -44.48 -12.36
N LEU A 14 11.46 -43.48 -11.70
CA LEU A 14 12.00 -42.58 -10.66
C LEU A 14 13.02 -41.51 -11.11
N VAL A 15 12.72 -40.23 -10.86
CA VAL A 15 13.32 -39.44 -9.76
C VAL A 15 12.42 -38.22 -9.45
N SER A 16 12.10 -38.13 -8.17
CA SER A 16 11.47 -37.06 -7.41
C SER A 16 12.26 -35.76 -7.35
N ILE A 17 11.53 -34.63 -7.26
CA ILE A 17 11.92 -33.34 -6.64
C ILE A 17 13.15 -32.65 -7.26
N LEU A 18 12.95 -31.48 -7.87
CA LEU A 18 13.84 -30.34 -7.62
C LEU A 18 13.22 -29.02 -8.11
N GLY A 19 13.00 -28.11 -7.16
CA GLY A 19 13.08 -26.67 -7.41
C GLY A 19 11.83 -26.01 -7.96
N LEU A 20 10.81 -25.80 -7.11
CA LEU A 20 10.21 -24.48 -7.08
C LEU A 20 11.32 -23.52 -6.64
N THR A 21 12.14 -23.09 -7.60
CA THR A 21 13.05 -21.98 -7.37
C THR A 21 12.16 -20.79 -7.07
N LEU A 22 12.10 -20.43 -5.79
CA LEU A 22 11.90 -19.05 -5.40
C LEU A 22 13.01 -18.27 -6.11
N PHE A 23 12.78 -17.89 -7.36
CA PHE A 23 13.56 -16.83 -7.97
C PHE A 23 13.33 -15.63 -7.05
N PRO A 24 14.38 -15.08 -6.40
CA PRO A 24 14.27 -13.72 -5.91
C PRO A 24 13.96 -12.89 -7.14
N SER A 25 12.71 -12.45 -7.21
CA SER A 25 12.20 -11.67 -8.32
C SER A 25 13.07 -10.43 -8.41
N TYR A 26 13.80 -10.32 -9.52
CA TYR A 26 14.39 -9.05 -9.95
C TYR A 26 13.36 -7.95 -9.71
N GLU A 27 13.66 -7.00 -8.82
CA GLU A 27 12.80 -5.82 -8.65
C GLU A 27 12.85 -5.06 -9.97
N ARG A 28 11.77 -5.20 -10.75
CA ARG A 28 11.56 -4.52 -12.02
C ARG A 28 11.61 -3.00 -11.76
N PRO A 29 11.86 -2.18 -12.80
CA PRO A 29 11.67 -0.74 -12.69
C PRO A 29 10.36 -0.42 -11.96
N VAL A 30 10.43 0.51 -10.99
CA VAL A 30 9.27 0.89 -10.17
C VAL A 30 8.13 1.29 -11.09
N LYS A 31 7.00 0.59 -11.02
CA LYS A 31 5.85 0.84 -11.91
C LYS A 31 4.98 1.95 -11.35
N ALA A 32 4.19 2.61 -12.21
CA ALA A 32 3.30 3.74 -11.87
C ALA A 32 2.32 3.46 -10.70
N ASP A 33 2.01 2.19 -10.41
CA ASP A 33 1.18 1.73 -9.31
C ASP A 33 1.94 1.53 -7.98
N ASP A 34 3.29 1.50 -7.99
CA ASP A 34 4.12 1.55 -6.78
C ASP A 34 4.18 2.97 -6.14
N PHE A 35 3.64 3.98 -6.83
CA PHE A 35 3.70 5.42 -6.48
C PHE A 35 2.52 5.92 -5.61
N THR A 36 1.64 5.05 -5.14
CA THR A 36 0.54 5.48 -4.24
C THR A 36 0.84 5.13 -2.79
N CYS A 37 1.89 5.73 -2.22
CA CYS A 37 2.03 5.79 -0.78
C CYS A 37 1.17 6.96 -0.28
N GLN A 38 -0.11 6.68 -0.14
CA GLN A 38 -1.06 7.58 0.47
C GLN A 38 -1.18 7.11 1.93
N PRO A 39 -0.42 7.69 2.88
CA PRO A 39 -0.40 7.21 4.25
C PRO A 39 -1.84 7.28 4.77
N TYR A 40 -2.36 6.13 5.17
CA TYR A 40 -3.68 6.06 5.79
C TYR A 40 -3.65 6.92 7.06
N LYS A 41 -4.72 7.67 7.32
CA LYS A 41 -4.83 8.47 8.54
C LYS A 41 -6.02 7.97 9.34
N MET A 42 -5.89 7.96 10.66
CA MET A 42 -7.05 7.78 11.52
C MET A 42 -8.16 8.76 11.09
N PRO A 43 -9.41 8.28 10.91
CA PRO A 43 -10.48 9.10 10.35
C PRO A 43 -10.90 10.24 11.30
N THR A 44 -10.53 10.15 12.58
CA THR A 44 -10.72 11.20 13.58
C THR A 44 -9.83 10.94 14.80
N GLN A 45 -9.82 11.87 15.75
CA GLN A 45 -9.23 11.66 17.08
C GLN A 45 -10.32 11.23 18.06
N GLY A 46 -10.00 10.31 18.97
CA GLY A 46 -10.91 9.91 20.05
C GLY A 46 -10.61 8.53 20.58
N THR A 47 -11.50 8.03 21.42
CA THR A 47 -11.46 6.66 21.94
C THR A 47 -12.44 5.80 21.16
N ILE A 48 -12.04 4.58 20.78
CA ILE A 48 -12.97 3.61 20.22
C ILE A 48 -13.96 3.22 21.32
N SER A 49 -15.21 3.65 21.19
CA SER A 49 -16.30 3.38 22.14
C SER A 49 -17.06 2.10 21.80
N SER A 50 -17.05 1.69 20.52
CA SER A 50 -17.66 0.44 20.07
C SER A 50 -16.87 -0.17 18.93
N TYR A 51 -16.68 -1.49 18.97
CA TYR A 51 -15.95 -2.26 17.96
C TYR A 51 -16.91 -2.89 16.95
N TYR A 52 -16.36 -3.33 15.82
CA TYR A 52 -17.05 -4.12 14.82
C TYR A 52 -17.50 -5.47 15.40
N GLY A 53 -18.72 -5.92 15.08
CA GLY A 53 -19.24 -7.22 15.51
C GLY A 53 -20.58 -7.18 16.25
N TRP A 54 -20.98 -8.31 16.82
CA TRP A 54 -22.28 -8.46 17.51
C TRP A 54 -22.32 -7.66 18.83
N ARG A 55 -23.35 -6.83 19.00
CA ARG A 55 -23.65 -6.07 20.21
C ARG A 55 -25.16 -6.06 20.48
N ASN A 56 -25.59 -6.38 21.71
CA ASN A 56 -26.97 -6.25 22.18
C ASN A 56 -28.05 -6.71 21.17
N GLY A 57 -27.84 -7.87 20.53
CA GLY A 57 -28.80 -8.44 19.58
C GLY A 57 -28.77 -7.87 18.15
N SER A 58 -27.84 -6.98 17.82
CA SER A 58 -27.62 -6.48 16.45
C SER A 58 -26.14 -6.51 16.06
N PHE A 59 -25.84 -6.57 14.77
CA PHE A 59 -24.48 -6.55 14.27
C PHE A 59 -24.03 -5.12 13.97
N HIS A 60 -22.87 -4.73 14.50
CA HIS A 60 -22.24 -3.44 14.27
C HIS A 60 -21.26 -3.53 13.09
N HIS A 61 -21.57 -2.83 12.00
CA HIS A 61 -20.87 -2.92 10.72
C HIS A 61 -19.65 -1.99 10.58
N GLY A 62 -19.26 -1.33 11.67
CA GLY A 62 -18.13 -0.41 11.71
C GLY A 62 -17.53 -0.32 13.10
N ILE A 63 -16.81 0.77 13.35
CA ILE A 63 -16.36 1.16 14.69
C ILE A 63 -16.93 2.54 15.04
N ASP A 64 -17.12 2.77 16.33
CA ASP A 64 -17.53 4.06 16.86
C ASP A 64 -16.34 4.71 17.57
N ILE A 65 -15.97 5.93 17.17
CA ILE A 65 -14.89 6.72 17.78
C ILE A 65 -15.49 7.95 18.42
N ALA A 66 -15.45 8.04 19.75
CA ALA A 66 -16.08 9.10 20.52
C ALA A 66 -15.05 10.12 21.02
N LYS A 67 -15.39 11.41 20.89
CA LYS A 67 -14.67 12.54 21.49
C LYS A 67 -15.59 13.77 21.51
N SER A 68 -15.66 14.47 22.64
CA SER A 68 -16.46 15.69 22.78
C SER A 68 -15.82 16.91 22.09
N GLY A 69 -16.64 17.89 21.69
CA GLY A 69 -16.21 19.19 21.17
C GLY A 69 -16.18 19.26 19.64
N ASP A 70 -15.55 20.29 19.06
CA ASP A 70 -15.45 20.39 17.60
C ASP A 70 -14.29 19.53 17.08
N VAL A 71 -14.59 18.25 16.81
CA VAL A 71 -13.59 17.25 16.39
C VAL A 71 -13.62 17.07 14.87
N PRO A 72 -12.53 17.39 14.15
CA PRO A 72 -12.48 17.23 12.70
C PRO A 72 -12.45 15.75 12.29
N VAL A 73 -13.15 15.44 11.20
CA VAL A 73 -13.15 14.12 10.54
C VAL A 73 -12.40 14.22 9.23
N TYR A 74 -11.56 13.23 8.97
CA TYR A 74 -10.64 13.18 7.82
C TYR A 74 -10.91 11.94 6.97
N ALA A 75 -10.66 12.06 5.65
CA ALA A 75 -10.63 10.89 4.78
C ALA A 75 -9.49 9.95 5.23
N ALA A 76 -9.80 8.70 5.54
CA ALA A 76 -8.80 7.72 5.97
C ALA A 76 -7.92 7.25 4.81
N TYR A 77 -8.46 7.27 3.58
CA TYR A 77 -7.81 6.82 2.35
C TYR A 77 -8.07 7.83 1.22
N ALA A 78 -7.17 7.87 0.23
CA ALA A 78 -7.38 8.62 -1.00
C ALA A 78 -8.56 8.03 -1.80
N GLY A 79 -9.38 8.86 -2.43
CA GLY A 79 -10.52 8.36 -3.19
C GLY A 79 -11.37 9.43 -3.84
N ILE A 80 -12.53 9.00 -4.35
CA ILE A 80 -13.57 9.87 -4.90
C ILE A 80 -14.80 9.76 -4.01
N VAL A 81 -15.34 10.90 -3.58
CA VAL A 81 -16.59 10.94 -2.82
C VAL A 81 -17.71 10.41 -3.72
N SER A 82 -18.33 9.30 -3.35
CA SER A 82 -19.42 8.70 -4.11
C SER A 82 -20.77 9.28 -3.70
N ARG A 83 -20.95 9.61 -2.42
CA ARG A 83 -22.17 10.17 -1.85
C ARG A 83 -21.83 11.08 -0.67
N ALA A 84 -22.57 12.18 -0.53
CA ALA A 84 -22.55 13.03 0.65
C ALA A 84 -23.96 13.61 0.84
N TYR A 85 -24.68 13.17 1.87
CA TYR A 85 -26.10 13.50 2.06
C TYR A 85 -26.54 13.26 3.51
N TYR A 86 -27.78 13.63 3.81
CA TYR A 86 -28.43 13.30 5.08
C TYR A 86 -29.24 12.00 4.95
N SER A 87 -28.96 11.01 5.79
CA SER A 87 -29.71 9.77 5.96
C SER A 87 -30.45 9.80 7.29
N SER A 88 -31.64 9.20 7.38
CA SER A 88 -32.33 9.07 8.66
C SER A 88 -31.53 8.25 9.67
N SER A 89 -30.87 7.18 9.21
CA SER A 89 -30.06 6.30 10.07
C SER A 89 -28.65 6.83 10.30
N TYR A 90 -27.85 7.03 9.23
CA TYR A 90 -26.48 7.50 9.35
C TYR A 90 -26.34 9.00 9.69
N GLY A 91 -27.41 9.78 9.66
CA GLY A 91 -27.33 11.24 9.78
C GLY A 91 -26.62 11.87 8.58
N ASN A 92 -25.87 12.95 8.82
CA ASN A 92 -24.96 13.47 7.80
C ASN A 92 -23.84 12.46 7.54
N VAL A 93 -23.76 11.98 6.31
CA VAL A 93 -22.87 10.87 5.96
C VAL A 93 -22.11 11.14 4.67
N VAL A 94 -20.84 10.74 4.65
CA VAL A 94 -19.97 10.78 3.47
C VAL A 94 -19.52 9.37 3.12
N PHE A 95 -19.56 9.02 1.85
CA PHE A 95 -19.07 7.77 1.28
C PHE A 95 -17.91 8.07 0.34
N ILE A 96 -16.80 7.35 0.45
CA ILE A 96 -15.62 7.56 -0.40
C ILE A 96 -15.22 6.22 -1.02
N LYS A 97 -15.21 6.17 -2.35
CA LYS A 97 -14.70 5.02 -3.11
C LYS A 97 -13.20 5.09 -3.28
N HIS A 98 -12.54 3.96 -3.09
CA HIS A 98 -11.10 3.80 -3.16
C HIS A 98 -10.73 2.82 -4.27
N ARG A 99 -9.47 2.89 -4.75
CA ARG A 99 -8.88 1.88 -5.65
C ARG A 99 -9.77 1.50 -6.84
N GLY A 100 -10.41 2.50 -7.48
CA GLY A 100 -11.28 2.28 -8.63
C GLY A 100 -12.62 1.57 -8.31
N GLY A 101 -13.13 1.67 -7.09
CA GLY A 101 -14.41 1.05 -6.67
C GLY A 101 -14.27 -0.34 -6.05
N THR A 102 -13.05 -0.76 -5.71
CA THR A 102 -12.81 -2.07 -5.06
C THR A 102 -12.91 -2.02 -3.54
N ALA A 103 -13.08 -0.83 -2.96
CA ALA A 103 -13.38 -0.62 -1.55
C ALA A 103 -14.11 0.72 -1.35
N GLU A 104 -14.87 0.84 -0.28
CA GLU A 104 -15.57 2.08 0.08
C GLU A 104 -15.54 2.30 1.59
N THR A 105 -15.29 3.55 2.01
CA THR A 105 -15.37 3.96 3.42
C THR A 105 -16.60 4.81 3.67
N VAL A 106 -17.19 4.67 4.86
CA VAL A 106 -18.39 5.43 5.29
C VAL A 106 -18.05 6.22 6.55
N TYR A 107 -18.40 7.51 6.57
CA TYR A 107 -18.18 8.42 7.69
C TYR A 107 -19.54 9.00 8.09
N ALA A 108 -20.11 8.49 9.17
CA ALA A 108 -21.49 8.78 9.58
C ALA A 108 -21.58 9.56 10.90
N HIS A 109 -22.80 9.98 11.21
CA HIS A 109 -23.17 10.82 12.36
C HIS A 109 -22.44 12.17 12.39
N LEU A 110 -22.08 12.71 11.23
CA LEU A 110 -21.35 13.98 11.16
C LEU A 110 -22.24 15.15 11.63
N LYS A 111 -21.63 16.16 12.25
CA LYS A 111 -22.29 17.45 12.50
C LYS A 111 -22.47 18.23 11.20
N SER A 112 -21.47 18.13 10.33
CA SER A 112 -21.42 18.77 9.01
C SER A 112 -20.33 18.12 8.15
N PHE A 113 -20.46 18.18 6.83
CA PHE A 113 -19.43 17.80 5.87
C PHE A 113 -19.12 18.94 4.87
N SER A 114 -17.90 18.96 4.35
CA SER A 114 -17.37 20.01 3.45
C SER A 114 -17.09 19.51 2.02
N VAL A 115 -17.56 18.31 1.69
CA VAL A 115 -17.34 17.64 0.39
C VAL A 115 -18.67 17.21 -0.24
N LYS A 116 -18.66 16.99 -1.55
CA LYS A 116 -19.83 16.50 -2.32
C LYS A 116 -19.44 15.37 -3.27
N ALA A 117 -20.43 14.65 -3.79
CA ALA A 117 -20.21 13.59 -4.76
C ALA A 117 -19.39 14.09 -5.97
N GLY A 118 -18.40 13.29 -6.39
CA GLY A 118 -17.45 13.60 -7.45
C GLY A 118 -16.17 14.29 -6.99
N ASP A 119 -16.09 14.82 -5.77
CA ASP A 119 -14.87 15.42 -5.25
C ASP A 119 -13.78 14.34 -5.06
N ALA A 120 -12.55 14.65 -5.50
CA ALA A 120 -11.38 13.85 -5.17
C ALA A 120 -10.83 14.27 -3.80
N VAL A 121 -10.43 13.30 -2.99
CA VAL A 121 -9.89 13.52 -1.64
C VAL A 121 -8.59 12.78 -1.43
N SER A 122 -7.67 13.43 -0.70
CA SER A 122 -6.42 12.81 -0.24
C SER A 122 -6.59 12.29 1.20
N PRO A 123 -5.80 11.29 1.64
CA PRO A 123 -5.81 10.86 3.02
C PRO A 123 -5.46 12.04 3.94
N GLY A 124 -6.15 12.11 5.07
CA GLY A 124 -5.99 13.20 6.03
C GLY A 124 -6.57 14.54 5.58
N GLN A 125 -7.17 14.63 4.40
CA GLN A 125 -8.00 15.77 4.03
C GLN A 125 -9.23 15.80 4.94
N GLN A 126 -9.50 16.96 5.55
CA GLN A 126 -10.68 17.14 6.36
C GLN A 126 -11.93 17.12 5.47
N ILE A 127 -12.90 16.28 5.85
CA ILE A 127 -14.16 16.10 5.12
C ILE A 127 -15.37 16.56 5.92
N GLY A 128 -15.21 16.85 7.21
CA GLY A 128 -16.31 17.30 8.06
C GLY A 128 -15.92 17.42 9.54
N TYR A 129 -16.96 17.44 10.38
CA TYR A 129 -16.85 17.46 11.83
C TYR A 129 -17.71 16.33 12.42
N MET A 130 -17.19 15.68 13.45
CA MET A 130 -17.91 14.69 14.26
C MET A 130 -19.18 15.31 14.83
N GLY A 131 -20.25 14.52 14.93
CA GLY A 131 -21.51 14.99 15.48
C GLY A 131 -22.30 13.87 16.12
N ASP A 132 -23.61 14.08 16.14
CA ASP A 132 -24.60 13.25 16.78
C ASP A 132 -25.91 13.35 15.97
N THR A 133 -25.84 13.00 14.68
CA THR A 133 -26.98 13.10 13.76
C THR A 133 -27.44 11.72 13.30
N GLY A 134 -28.72 11.58 12.97
CA GLY A 134 -29.31 10.27 12.65
C GLY A 134 -29.55 9.43 13.90
N ASP A 135 -29.40 8.12 13.78
CA ASP A 135 -29.54 7.16 14.88
C ASP A 135 -28.23 7.07 15.67
N ALA A 136 -27.95 8.09 16.48
CA ALA A 136 -26.79 8.20 17.36
C ALA A 136 -27.22 8.50 18.82
N ASP A 137 -26.55 7.88 19.79
CA ASP A 137 -26.84 8.03 21.23
C ASP A 137 -25.89 9.03 21.92
N GLY A 138 -25.22 9.89 21.15
CA GLY A 138 -24.20 10.82 21.63
C GLY A 138 -23.10 11.06 20.60
N GLN A 139 -22.28 12.09 20.82
CA GLN A 139 -21.28 12.51 19.84
C GLN A 139 -20.20 11.44 19.56
N HIS A 140 -20.17 10.92 18.34
CA HIS A 140 -19.15 9.99 17.84
C HIS A 140 -19.04 10.01 16.31
N LEU A 141 -17.96 9.45 15.77
CA LEU A 141 -17.86 9.05 14.37
C LEU A 141 -18.16 7.56 14.27
N HIS A 142 -19.16 7.20 13.48
CA HIS A 142 -19.33 5.83 13.03
C HIS A 142 -18.59 5.65 11.70
N PHE A 143 -17.63 4.72 11.68
CA PHE A 143 -16.73 4.49 10.56
C PHE A 143 -16.81 3.04 10.07
N GLU A 144 -17.18 2.86 8.80
CA GLU A 144 -17.26 1.54 8.16
C GLU A 144 -16.23 1.42 7.03
N ILE A 145 -15.74 0.19 6.80
CA ILE A 145 -14.99 -0.19 5.61
C ILE A 145 -15.73 -1.33 4.93
N HIS A 146 -15.94 -1.19 3.62
CA HIS A 146 -16.55 -2.19 2.77
C HIS A 146 -15.56 -2.68 1.72
N ASN A 147 -15.62 -3.98 1.41
CA ASN A 147 -14.88 -4.59 0.30
C ASN A 147 -15.76 -5.65 -0.40
N PRO A 148 -16.32 -5.41 -1.60
CA PRO A 148 -16.08 -4.26 -2.50
C PRO A 148 -16.84 -2.98 -2.06
N GLU A 149 -17.86 -2.50 -2.76
CA GLU A 149 -18.55 -1.24 -2.41
C GLU A 149 -19.71 -1.44 -1.44
N TRP A 150 -20.06 -0.42 -0.65
CA TRP A 150 -21.17 -0.49 0.29
C TRP A 150 -22.46 -0.95 -0.40
N ASN A 151 -23.22 -1.81 0.28
CA ASN A 151 -24.56 -2.20 -0.13
C ASN A 151 -25.54 -2.08 1.05
N SER A 152 -26.83 -2.04 0.77
CA SER A 152 -27.86 -1.78 1.78
C SER A 152 -28.00 -2.86 2.84
N SER A 153 -27.59 -4.11 2.56
CA SER A 153 -27.52 -5.17 3.56
C SER A 153 -26.21 -5.19 4.35
N LYS A 154 -25.26 -4.30 4.00
CA LYS A 154 -23.91 -4.20 4.56
C LYS A 154 -23.17 -5.53 4.58
N SER A 155 -23.50 -6.44 3.66
CA SER A 155 -23.01 -7.83 3.66
C SER A 155 -21.50 -7.95 3.42
N ASN A 156 -20.88 -6.87 2.96
CA ASN A 156 -19.47 -6.76 2.65
C ASN A 156 -18.73 -5.77 3.57
N SER A 157 -19.34 -5.40 4.70
CA SER A 157 -18.61 -4.70 5.75
C SER A 157 -17.48 -5.58 6.27
N THR A 158 -16.36 -4.97 6.62
CA THR A 158 -15.20 -5.64 7.20
C THR A 158 -14.78 -4.91 8.46
N ASP A 159 -14.15 -5.63 9.40
CA ASP A 159 -13.59 -5.02 10.60
C ASP A 159 -12.59 -3.92 10.21
N PRO A 160 -12.84 -2.64 10.58
CA PRO A 160 -11.93 -1.55 10.28
C PRO A 160 -10.61 -1.63 11.06
N ILE A 161 -10.57 -2.24 12.25
CA ILE A 161 -9.40 -2.17 13.14
C ILE A 161 -8.12 -2.72 12.49
N PRO A 162 -8.11 -3.89 11.82
CA PRO A 162 -6.90 -4.39 11.15
C PRO A 162 -6.49 -3.57 9.92
N LEU A 163 -7.38 -2.71 9.41
CA LEU A 163 -7.19 -1.94 8.18
C LEU A 163 -6.82 -0.49 8.46
N LEU A 164 -7.20 0.02 9.64
CA LEU A 164 -6.79 1.31 10.16
C LEU A 164 -5.31 1.27 10.58
N PRO A 165 -4.57 2.36 10.33
CA PRO A 165 -3.19 2.44 10.76
C PRO A 165 -3.10 2.44 12.29
N ASP A 166 -2.32 1.52 12.84
CA ASP A 166 -1.60 1.79 14.07
C ASP A 166 -0.42 2.71 13.68
N GLU A 167 -0.09 3.70 14.51
CA GLU A 167 1.13 4.52 14.39
C GLU A 167 2.41 3.65 14.22
N THR A 168 2.33 2.35 14.52
CA THR A 168 3.41 1.36 14.36
C THR A 168 3.37 0.53 13.07
N THR A 169 2.31 0.56 12.25
CA THR A 169 2.16 -0.28 11.04
C THR A 169 1.93 0.50 9.74
N SER A 170 1.92 1.83 9.81
CA SER A 170 1.71 2.68 8.63
C SER A 170 2.82 2.51 7.59
N PRO A 171 2.48 2.34 6.29
CA PRO A 171 3.47 2.36 5.23
C PRO A 171 4.28 3.66 5.27
N ILE A 172 5.61 3.54 5.34
CA ILE A 172 6.50 4.70 5.36
C ILE A 172 6.67 5.20 3.93
N CYS A 173 6.39 6.48 3.71
CA CYS A 173 6.47 7.12 2.39
C CYS A 173 7.66 8.08 2.28
N TRP A 174 8.23 8.18 1.09
CA TRP A 174 9.21 9.22 0.74
C TRP A 174 8.97 9.71 -0.69
N ASP A 175 8.74 11.03 -0.84
CA ASP A 175 8.38 11.69 -2.10
C ASP A 175 7.18 11.04 -2.83
N GLY A 176 6.18 10.56 -2.06
CA GLY A 176 4.99 9.89 -2.59
C GLY A 176 5.15 8.39 -2.81
N ASP A 177 6.37 7.87 -2.74
CA ASP A 177 6.66 6.44 -2.95
C ASP A 177 6.66 5.65 -1.65
N LEU A 178 6.19 4.41 -1.73
CA LEU A 178 6.29 3.47 -0.62
C LEU A 178 7.75 3.06 -0.45
N MET A 179 8.28 3.29 0.76
CA MET A 179 9.59 2.82 1.13
C MET A 179 9.56 1.31 1.41
N LYS A 180 10.60 0.61 0.96
CA LYS A 180 10.80 -0.82 1.23
C LYS A 180 11.81 -1.01 2.35
N LYS A 181 11.70 -2.12 3.09
CA LYS A 181 12.66 -2.48 4.14
C LYS A 181 14.09 -2.40 3.59
N GLY A 182 14.96 -1.69 4.32
CA GLY A 182 16.36 -1.51 3.94
C GLY A 182 16.63 -0.48 2.83
N GLN A 183 15.60 0.17 2.27
CA GLN A 183 15.79 1.20 1.26
C GLN A 183 16.51 2.42 1.85
N ILE A 184 17.58 2.85 1.19
CA ILE A 184 18.38 4.02 1.57
C ILE A 184 18.25 5.19 0.59
N GLY A 185 17.68 4.96 -0.59
CA GLY A 185 17.54 6.01 -1.60
C GLY A 185 16.83 5.56 -2.86
N ARG A 186 16.97 6.38 -3.90
CA ARG A 186 16.42 6.16 -5.24
C ARG A 186 17.38 6.67 -6.29
N ILE A 187 17.46 5.95 -7.40
CA ILE A 187 18.15 6.38 -8.61
C ILE A 187 17.13 6.65 -9.69
N THR A 188 17.28 7.78 -10.38
CA THR A 188 16.68 8.02 -11.69
C THR A 188 17.78 7.94 -12.74
N VAL A 189 17.61 7.10 -13.75
CA VAL A 189 18.52 7.00 -14.89
C VAL A 189 18.31 8.21 -15.79
N LEU A 190 19.37 8.96 -16.07
CA LEU A 190 19.36 10.16 -16.92
C LEU A 190 19.88 9.87 -18.33
N LYS A 191 20.80 8.91 -18.46
CA LYS A 191 21.41 8.47 -19.73
C LYS A 191 21.53 6.94 -19.73
N PRO A 192 21.58 6.29 -20.91
CA PRO A 192 21.77 4.85 -20.99
C PRO A 192 22.98 4.39 -20.16
N ILE A 193 22.77 3.44 -19.25
CA ILE A 193 23.82 2.92 -18.36
C ILE A 193 23.64 1.42 -18.13
N ASN A 194 24.73 0.71 -17.87
CA ASN A 194 24.67 -0.73 -17.64
C ASN A 194 24.09 -1.05 -16.26
N LEU A 195 23.23 -2.06 -16.24
CA LEU A 195 22.90 -2.82 -15.06
C LEU A 195 23.85 -4.01 -14.97
N TRP A 196 24.46 -4.17 -13.81
CA TRP A 196 25.36 -5.27 -13.50
C TRP A 196 24.74 -6.21 -12.50
N LYS A 197 25.12 -7.48 -12.54
CA LYS A 197 25.02 -8.40 -11.42
C LYS A 197 26.41 -8.58 -10.82
N ARG A 198 26.54 -8.48 -9.50
CA ARG A 198 27.82 -8.67 -8.80
C ARG A 198 27.76 -9.96 -7.97
N ASP A 199 28.69 -10.88 -8.21
CA ASP A 199 28.75 -12.13 -7.45
C ASP A 199 29.52 -11.99 -6.12
N ALA A 200 29.63 -13.08 -5.37
CA ALA A 200 30.32 -13.10 -4.07
C ALA A 200 31.84 -12.85 -4.15
N ASN A 201 32.44 -12.88 -5.34
CA ASN A 201 33.85 -12.55 -5.59
C ASN A 201 33.99 -11.16 -6.23
N ASP A 202 32.97 -10.30 -6.09
CA ASP A 202 32.85 -8.97 -6.66
C ASP A 202 32.87 -8.89 -8.19
N LYS A 203 32.79 -10.03 -8.89
CA LYS A 203 32.83 -10.03 -10.36
C LYS A 203 31.53 -9.49 -10.94
N LEU A 204 31.65 -8.51 -11.83
CA LEU A 204 30.53 -7.94 -12.56
C LEU A 204 30.18 -8.77 -13.80
N THR A 205 28.89 -9.07 -13.94
CA THR A 205 28.29 -9.64 -15.14
C THR A 205 27.28 -8.66 -15.71
N PHE A 206 27.41 -8.32 -16.99
CA PHE A 206 26.46 -7.44 -17.66
C PHE A 206 25.08 -8.10 -17.71
N VAL A 207 24.03 -7.35 -17.35
CA VAL A 207 22.64 -7.82 -17.41
C VAL A 207 21.93 -7.19 -18.60
N ARG A 208 21.85 -5.85 -18.63
CA ARG A 208 21.27 -5.07 -19.73
C ARG A 208 21.66 -3.60 -19.63
N VAL A 209 21.29 -2.82 -20.64
CA VAL A 209 21.28 -1.35 -20.56
C VAL A 209 19.96 -0.88 -19.95
N LEU A 210 20.04 0.07 -19.02
CA LEU A 210 18.94 0.83 -18.44
C LEU A 210 18.69 2.08 -19.28
N ASN A 211 17.42 2.43 -19.49
CA ASN A 211 17.05 3.59 -20.29
C ASN A 211 16.80 4.84 -19.43
N PRO A 212 16.96 6.06 -19.98
CA PRO A 212 16.56 7.29 -19.32
C PRO A 212 15.10 7.25 -18.83
N GLY A 213 14.86 7.74 -17.62
CA GLY A 213 13.57 7.73 -16.96
C GLY A 213 13.28 6.45 -16.15
N GLU A 214 14.08 5.40 -16.29
CA GLU A 214 13.96 4.24 -15.38
C GLU A 214 14.34 4.65 -13.95
N VAL A 215 13.54 4.21 -12.98
CA VAL A 215 13.69 4.54 -11.57
C VAL A 215 13.89 3.27 -10.75
N TYR A 216 14.84 3.33 -9.82
CA TYR A 216 15.26 2.20 -8.99
C TYR A 216 15.36 2.60 -7.52
N ARG A 217 14.89 1.72 -6.63
CA ARG A 217 15.22 1.82 -5.20
C ARG A 217 16.68 1.47 -4.99
N VAL A 218 17.31 2.09 -3.99
CA VAL A 218 18.70 1.80 -3.61
C VAL A 218 18.70 1.24 -2.19
N TYR A 219 19.45 0.17 -1.97
CA TYR A 219 19.56 -0.54 -0.69
C TYR A 219 20.98 -0.52 -0.09
N GLY A 220 21.96 -0.11 -0.88
CA GLY A 220 23.36 -0.07 -0.46
C GLY A 220 24.21 0.73 -1.43
N TYR A 221 25.39 1.12 -0.95
CA TYR A 221 26.44 1.73 -1.75
C TYR A 221 27.78 1.08 -1.37
N ASP A 222 28.66 0.96 -2.36
CA ASP A 222 29.97 0.35 -2.25
C ASP A 222 30.96 1.12 -3.13
N ASP A 223 32.20 1.33 -2.67
CA ASP A 223 33.22 2.12 -3.38
C ASP A 223 33.96 1.36 -4.50
N LEU A 224 33.74 0.05 -4.64
CA LEU A 224 34.32 -0.74 -5.71
C LEU A 224 33.93 -0.18 -7.08
N TYR A 225 34.85 -0.27 -8.05
CA TYR A 225 34.65 0.17 -9.43
C TYR A 225 34.28 1.67 -9.57
N GLY A 226 34.76 2.51 -8.65
CA GLY A 226 34.47 3.96 -8.66
C GLY A 226 33.11 4.32 -8.05
N GLY A 227 32.48 3.37 -7.35
CA GLY A 227 31.19 3.53 -6.71
C GLY A 227 30.11 2.70 -7.40
N GLN A 228 29.32 1.96 -6.62
CA GLN A 228 28.16 1.23 -7.09
C GLN A 228 27.00 1.33 -6.13
N TYR A 229 25.80 1.43 -6.68
CA TYR A 229 24.55 1.42 -5.93
C TYR A 229 23.86 0.07 -6.09
N ASN A 230 23.57 -0.60 -4.98
CA ASN A 230 22.79 -1.82 -4.97
C ASN A 230 21.31 -1.47 -5.17
N VAL A 231 20.70 -2.05 -6.21
CA VAL A 231 19.30 -1.83 -6.58
C VAL A 231 18.43 -3.08 -6.36
N GLY A 232 18.89 -4.00 -5.50
CA GLY A 232 18.20 -5.23 -5.11
C GLY A 232 18.73 -6.48 -5.82
N SER A 233 18.60 -7.64 -5.15
CA SER A 233 18.93 -8.99 -5.67
C SER A 233 20.27 -9.07 -6.41
N ASP A 234 21.35 -8.56 -5.79
CA ASP A 234 22.71 -8.51 -6.34
C ASP A 234 22.89 -7.68 -7.61
N HIS A 235 21.93 -6.81 -7.94
CA HIS A 235 22.03 -5.90 -9.08
C HIS A 235 22.59 -4.56 -8.65
N TRP A 236 23.43 -4.00 -9.52
CA TRP A 236 24.18 -2.79 -9.24
C TRP A 236 24.22 -1.85 -10.44
N ILE A 237 24.19 -0.56 -10.13
CA ILE A 237 24.37 0.53 -11.09
C ILE A 237 25.64 1.29 -10.71
N THR A 238 26.57 1.44 -11.65
CA THR A 238 27.81 2.18 -11.43
C THR A 238 27.51 3.67 -11.18
N LYS A 239 28.15 4.25 -10.17
CA LYS A 239 28.14 5.69 -9.95
C LYS A 239 28.85 6.37 -11.11
N MET A 240 28.09 7.10 -11.91
CA MET A 240 28.62 7.80 -13.08
C MET A 240 27.97 9.17 -13.19
N ASP A 241 28.78 10.21 -13.04
CA ASP A 241 28.31 11.58 -12.96
C ASP A 241 27.56 11.99 -14.24
N GLY A 242 26.35 12.51 -14.07
CA GLY A 242 25.47 12.93 -15.17
C GLY A 242 24.76 11.79 -15.91
N TYR A 243 24.94 10.52 -15.52
CA TYR A 243 24.20 9.37 -16.05
C TYR A 243 23.06 8.95 -15.13
N ILE A 244 23.19 9.24 -13.84
CA ILE A 244 22.19 8.92 -12.82
C ILE A 244 21.99 10.13 -11.89
N LYS A 245 20.79 10.25 -11.34
CA LYS A 245 20.48 11.12 -10.21
C LYS A 245 20.20 10.23 -9.01
N TYR A 246 21.03 10.31 -7.98
CA TYR A 246 20.78 9.67 -6.69
C TYR A 246 20.12 10.65 -5.73
N GLU A 247 19.09 10.18 -5.04
CA GLU A 247 18.37 10.91 -4.00
C GLU A 247 18.26 10.02 -2.75
N THR A 248 18.28 10.64 -1.57
CA THR A 248 18.14 9.93 -0.29
C THR A 248 17.10 10.64 0.59
N PRO A 249 16.26 9.90 1.32
CA PRO A 249 15.42 10.47 2.37
C PRO A 249 16.26 11.14 3.48
N SER A 250 15.59 11.91 4.33
CA SER A 250 16.21 12.44 5.54
C SER A 250 16.67 11.31 6.47
N LYS A 251 17.70 11.58 7.29
CA LYS A 251 18.21 10.62 8.28
C LYS A 251 17.09 10.10 9.20
N TRP A 252 16.24 11.01 9.69
CA TRP A 252 15.09 10.66 10.51
C TRP A 252 14.15 9.66 9.79
N ARG A 253 13.92 9.82 8.48
CA ARG A 253 13.02 8.94 7.73
C ARG A 253 13.63 7.55 7.55
N LEU A 254 14.96 7.47 7.37
CA LEU A 254 15.68 6.20 7.33
C LEU A 254 15.69 5.49 8.70
N ASP A 255 15.83 6.25 9.79
CA ASP A 255 15.80 5.70 11.15
C ASP A 255 14.40 5.20 11.53
N GLU A 256 13.36 5.92 11.13
CA GLU A 256 11.96 5.47 11.25
C GLU A 256 11.71 4.17 10.47
N LEU A 257 12.22 4.08 9.24
CA LEU A 257 12.13 2.85 8.42
C LEU A 257 12.75 1.64 9.09
N LYS A 258 13.94 1.80 9.67
CA LYS A 258 14.63 0.73 10.41
C LYS A 258 13.89 0.33 11.69
N ARG A 259 13.25 1.30 12.36
CA ARG A 259 12.47 1.05 13.57
C ARG A 259 11.22 0.22 13.28
N ILE A 260 10.51 0.54 12.20
CA ILE A 260 9.24 -0.13 11.83
C ILE A 260 9.51 -1.46 11.10
N TYR A 261 10.55 -1.52 10.27
CA TYR A 261 10.93 -2.72 9.52
C TYR A 261 12.37 -3.17 9.88
N PRO A 262 12.59 -3.71 11.09
CA PRO A 262 13.89 -4.21 11.52
C PRO A 262 14.32 -5.42 10.68
#